data_AF-A0A8H6S2G3-F1
#
_entry.id   AF-A0A8H6S2G3-F1
#
_cell.length_a   1.000
_cell.length_b   1.000
_cell.length_c   1.000
_cell.angle_alpha   90.00
_cell.angle_beta   90.00
_cell.angle_gamma   90.00
#
_symmetry.space_group_name_H-M   'P 1'
#
loop_
_entity.id
_entity.type
_entity.pdbx_description
1 polymer ?
#
loop_
_entity_poly.entity_id
_entity_poly.type
_entity_poly.pdbx_seq_one_letter_code
_entity_poly.pdbx_strand_id
1 'polypeptide(L)'
;MRAARRCLAEASRQTLNAQHVAAALLPPKPLLRALLRAHRGLAADLRYMGDRYVKDEFRRHRETTNPVHVMGFLAQWKMYLDALPRGPGAQEWRGRKLDATAFEKMSTEQLGQLHELMHAAKGVWRDVPPGEDRA
;
A
#
# COMPACT_ATOMS: atom_id res chain seq x y z
N MET A 1 10.90 24.67 36.37
CA MET A 1 10.07 24.94 35.17
C MET A 1 10.85 24.72 33.86
N ARG A 2 11.08 23.46 33.42
CA ARG A 2 11.80 23.16 32.15
C ARG A 2 11.10 22.09 31.28
N ALA A 3 9.81 21.81 31.52
CA ALA A 3 9.04 20.85 30.71
C ALA A 3 8.38 21.50 29.47
N ALA A 4 8.12 22.81 29.48
CA ALA A 4 7.34 23.49 28.43
C ALA A 4 8.10 23.76 27.12
N ARG A 5 9.44 23.69 27.11
CA ARG A 5 10.25 24.05 25.93
C ARG A 5 10.52 22.90 24.95
N ARG A 6 10.31 21.65 25.35
CA ARG A 6 10.55 20.47 24.49
C ARG A 6 9.33 20.10 23.63
N CYS A 7 8.10 20.37 24.08
CA CYS A 7 6.89 20.04 23.31
C CYS A 7 6.67 20.96 22.09
N LEU A 8 7.07 22.23 22.17
CA LEU A 8 6.85 23.19 21.07
C LEU A 8 7.75 22.91 19.86
N ALA A 9 9.01 22.48 20.08
CA ALA A 9 9.93 22.14 19.00
C ALA A 9 9.53 20.85 18.27
N GLU A 10 9.04 19.85 19.01
CA GLU A 10 8.59 18.57 18.46
C GLU A 10 7.29 18.74 17.64
N ALA A 11 6.32 19.50 18.15
CA ALA A 11 5.10 19.84 17.43
C ALA A 11 5.41 20.64 16.14
N SER A 12 6.36 21.56 16.19
CA SER A 12 6.78 22.35 15.03
C SER A 12 7.48 21.49 13.97
N ARG A 13 8.32 20.53 14.38
CA ARG A 13 8.93 19.52 13.47
C ARG A 13 7.89 18.60 12.85
N GLN A 14 6.92 18.12 13.63
CA GLN A 14 5.83 17.28 13.12
C GLN A 14 4.96 18.04 12.10
N THR A 15 4.71 19.34 12.34
CA THR A 15 3.94 20.19 11.44
C THR A 15 4.68 20.44 10.12
N LEU A 16 5.99 20.72 10.17
CA LEU A 16 6.84 20.87 8.98
C LEU A 16 6.97 19.56 8.18
N ASN A 17 6.96 18.41 8.86
CA ASN A 17 6.99 17.10 8.20
C ASN A 17 5.64 16.79 7.54
N ALA A 18 4.52 17.09 8.19
CA ALA A 18 3.18 16.96 7.61
C ALA A 18 2.98 17.88 6.39
N GLN A 19 3.52 19.10 6.42
CA GLN A 19 3.50 20.03 5.29
C GLN A 19 4.35 19.56 4.11
N HIS A 20 5.56 19.02 4.36
CA HIS A 20 6.38 18.40 3.31
C HIS A 20 5.74 17.16 2.70
N VAL A 21 5.13 16.31 3.54
CA VAL A 21 4.36 15.16 3.07
C VAL A 21 3.19 15.66 2.24
N ALA A 22 2.38 16.61 2.71
CA ALA A 22 1.27 17.19 1.95
C ALA A 22 1.70 17.79 0.59
N ALA A 23 2.86 18.45 0.54
CA ALA A 23 3.42 18.99 -0.70
C ALA A 23 3.90 17.89 -1.69
N ALA A 24 4.29 16.72 -1.19
CA ALA A 24 4.65 15.55 -1.99
C ALA A 24 3.45 14.65 -2.36
N LEU A 25 2.28 14.87 -1.74
CA LEU A 25 1.08 14.05 -1.94
C LEU A 25 0.27 14.52 -3.15
N LEU A 26 -0.01 13.57 -4.03
CA LEU A 26 -0.93 13.78 -5.14
C LEU A 26 -2.37 13.93 -4.62
N PRO A 27 -3.18 14.83 -5.20
CA PRO A 27 -4.61 14.88 -4.91
C PRO A 27 -5.30 13.56 -5.27
N PRO A 28 -6.51 13.25 -4.74
CA PRO A 28 -7.13 11.93 -4.87
C PRO A 28 -7.31 11.46 -6.32
N LYS A 29 -7.86 12.31 -7.21
CA LYS A 29 -8.09 11.95 -8.62
C LYS A 29 -6.77 11.71 -9.39
N PRO A 30 -5.76 12.60 -9.32
CA PRO A 30 -4.42 12.32 -9.86
C PRO A 30 -3.79 11.03 -9.33
N LEU A 31 -3.87 10.78 -8.02
CA LEU A 31 -3.31 9.58 -7.40
C LEU A 31 -3.96 8.30 -7.93
N LEU A 32 -5.30 8.26 -7.96
CA LEU A 32 -6.06 7.15 -8.54
C LEU A 32 -5.64 6.88 -10.00
N ARG A 33 -5.52 7.92 -10.82
CA ARG A 33 -5.08 7.79 -12.22
C ARG A 33 -3.64 7.30 -12.34
N ALA A 34 -2.75 7.65 -11.40
CA ALA A 34 -1.37 7.19 -11.40
C ALA A 34 -1.28 5.70 -11.03
N LEU A 35 -2.03 5.27 -10.00
CA LEU A 35 -2.15 3.86 -9.60
C LEU A 35 -2.64 2.98 -10.76
N LEU A 36 -3.76 3.35 -11.38
CA LEU A 36 -4.33 2.60 -12.50
C LEU A 36 -3.42 2.59 -13.74
N ARG A 37 -2.51 3.55 -13.88
CA ARG A 37 -1.48 3.53 -14.94
C ARG A 37 -0.35 2.58 -14.59
N ALA A 38 0.13 2.61 -13.35
CA ALA A 38 1.18 1.71 -12.87
C ALA A 38 0.75 0.23 -12.95
N HIS A 39 -0.51 -0.07 -12.60
CA HIS A 39 -1.06 -1.43 -12.70
C HIS A 39 -1.06 -2.02 -14.11
N ARG A 40 -0.99 -1.20 -15.18
CA ARG A 40 -0.94 -1.69 -16.57
C ARG A 40 0.34 -2.48 -16.86
N GLY A 41 1.41 -2.24 -16.09
CA GLY A 41 2.66 -2.97 -16.22
C GLY A 41 2.68 -4.30 -15.48
N LEU A 42 1.69 -4.61 -14.64
CA LEU A 42 1.64 -5.81 -13.82
C LEU A 42 1.05 -7.00 -14.60
N ALA A 43 1.30 -8.21 -14.09
CA ALA A 43 0.63 -9.44 -14.51
C ALA A 43 -0.90 -9.28 -14.48
N ALA A 44 -1.59 -9.95 -15.42
CA ALA A 44 -3.03 -9.77 -15.64
C ALA A 44 -3.87 -9.93 -14.37
N ASP A 45 -3.58 -10.97 -13.57
CA ASP A 45 -4.32 -11.25 -12.33
C ASP A 45 -4.08 -10.18 -11.26
N LEU A 46 -2.84 -9.75 -11.09
CA LEU A 46 -2.47 -8.69 -10.15
C LEU A 46 -3.11 -7.35 -10.55
N ARG A 47 -3.13 -7.05 -11.85
CA ARG A 47 -3.82 -5.87 -12.38
C ARG A 47 -5.32 -5.95 -12.13
N TYR A 48 -5.95 -7.09 -12.43
CA TYR A 48 -7.39 -7.28 -12.25
C TYR A 48 -7.80 -7.06 -10.78
N MET A 49 -7.12 -7.75 -9.86
CA MET A 49 -7.39 -7.63 -8.42
C MET A 49 -7.09 -6.22 -7.91
N GLY A 50 -5.93 -5.67 -8.28
CA GLY A 50 -5.47 -4.35 -7.85
C GLY A 50 -6.37 -3.22 -8.33
N ASP A 51 -6.77 -3.22 -9.61
CA ASP A 51 -7.66 -2.18 -10.17
C ASP A 51 -9.02 -2.17 -9.49
N ARG A 52 -9.58 -3.35 -9.18
CA ARG A 52 -10.85 -3.45 -8.46
C ARG A 52 -10.70 -2.91 -7.03
N TYR A 53 -9.69 -3.37 -6.31
CA TYR A 53 -9.46 -2.97 -4.93
C TYR A 53 -9.23 -1.46 -4.79
N VAL A 54 -8.34 -0.88 -5.60
CA VAL A 54 -8.07 0.58 -5.59
C VAL A 54 -9.34 1.38 -5.86
N LYS A 55 -10.14 1.00 -6.86
CA LYS A 55 -11.39 1.72 -7.17
C LYS A 55 -12.40 1.64 -6.04
N ASP A 56 -12.54 0.47 -5.43
CA ASP A 56 -13.44 0.29 -4.30
C ASP A 56 -13.00 1.08 -3.08
N GLU A 57 -11.70 1.10 -2.76
CA GLU A 57 -11.18 1.87 -1.63
C GLU A 57 -11.35 3.38 -1.82
N PHE A 58 -11.04 3.92 -3.00
CA PHE A 58 -11.27 5.34 -3.30
C PHE A 58 -12.76 5.69 -3.27
N ARG A 59 -13.65 4.76 -3.64
CA ARG A 59 -15.11 4.95 -3.56
C ARG A 59 -15.58 4.94 -2.10
N ARG A 60 -15.12 4.00 -1.28
CA ARG A 60 -15.42 3.90 0.16
C ARG A 60 -14.98 5.16 0.92
N HIS A 61 -13.87 5.78 0.50
CA HIS A 61 -13.32 6.97 1.14
C HIS A 61 -13.76 8.30 0.50
N ARG A 62 -14.75 8.29 -0.40
CA ARG A 62 -15.22 9.50 -1.10
C ARG A 62 -15.78 10.58 -0.16
N GLU A 63 -16.42 10.15 0.92
CA GLU A 63 -17.15 11.03 1.85
C GLU A 63 -16.35 11.33 3.12
N THR A 64 -15.11 10.86 3.21
CA THR A 64 -14.22 11.15 4.34
C THR A 64 -13.84 12.62 4.35
N THR A 65 -14.26 13.35 5.38
CA THR A 65 -14.00 14.79 5.53
C THR A 65 -12.87 15.10 6.52
N ASN A 66 -12.53 14.18 7.42
CA ASN A 66 -11.45 14.39 8.38
C ASN A 66 -10.10 14.53 7.66
N PRO A 67 -9.44 15.70 7.73
CA PRO A 67 -8.23 15.97 6.97
C PRO A 67 -7.07 15.06 7.34
N VAL A 68 -6.97 14.63 8.61
CA VAL A 68 -5.92 13.70 9.06
C VAL A 68 -6.10 12.33 8.41
N HIS A 69 -7.34 11.85 8.33
CA HIS A 69 -7.64 10.56 7.69
C HIS A 69 -7.43 10.62 6.17
N VAL A 70 -7.83 11.72 5.53
CA VAL A 70 -7.58 11.94 4.10
C VAL A 70 -6.09 11.96 3.80
N MET A 71 -5.30 12.70 4.61
CA MET A 71 -3.85 12.75 4.47
C MET A 71 -3.21 11.37 4.65
N GLY A 72 -3.61 10.63 5.69
CA GLY A 72 -3.14 9.26 5.93
C GLY A 72 -3.46 8.33 4.77
N PHE A 73 -4.69 8.38 4.25
CA PHE A 73 -5.12 7.62 3.08
C PHE A 73 -4.25 7.91 1.85
N LEU A 74 -4.07 9.19 1.50
CA LEU A 74 -3.25 9.59 0.36
C LEU A 74 -1.79 9.18 0.54
N ALA A 75 -1.23 9.29 1.74
CA ALA A 75 0.13 8.88 2.05
C ALA A 75 0.36 7.39 1.84
N GLN A 76 -0.52 6.54 2.35
CA GLN A 76 -0.41 5.09 2.17
C GLN A 76 -0.49 4.70 0.69
N TRP A 77 -1.42 5.29 -0.06
CA TRP A 77 -1.54 5.04 -1.50
C TRP A 77 -0.37 5.56 -2.32
N LYS A 78 0.22 6.69 -1.93
CA LYS A 78 1.45 7.21 -2.55
C LYS A 78 2.64 6.28 -2.28
N MET A 79 2.80 5.79 -1.05
CA MET A 79 3.83 4.82 -0.69
C MET A 79 3.68 3.52 -1.48
N TYR A 80 2.44 3.04 -1.66
CA TYR A 80 2.16 1.88 -2.52
C TYR A 80 2.51 2.15 -3.98
N LEU A 81 2.08 3.30 -4.54
CA LEU A 81 2.41 3.70 -5.91
C LEU A 81 3.94 3.76 -6.14
N ASP A 82 4.69 4.29 -5.18
CA ASP A 82 6.15 4.41 -5.28
C ASP A 82 6.86 3.06 -5.21
N ALA A 83 6.24 2.08 -4.56
CA ALA A 83 6.74 0.72 -4.43
C ALA A 83 6.43 -0.18 -5.64
N LEU A 84 5.51 0.22 -6.51
CA LEU A 84 5.18 -0.54 -7.71
C LEU A 84 6.38 -0.58 -8.67
N PRO A 85 6.65 -1.74 -9.29
CA PRO A 85 7.73 -1.86 -10.26
C PRO A 85 7.49 -0.94 -11.46
N ARG A 86 8.58 -0.44 -12.06
CA ARG A 86 8.55 0.36 -13.28
C ARG A 86 9.40 -0.31 -14.35
N GLY A 87 8.95 -0.23 -15.60
CA GLY A 87 9.70 -0.77 -16.74
C GLY A 87 9.48 -2.26 -16.98
N PRO A 88 10.38 -2.92 -17.75
CA PRO A 88 10.17 -4.27 -18.28
C PRO A 88 9.92 -5.35 -17.22
N GLY A 89 10.55 -5.25 -16.04
CA GLY A 89 10.39 -6.23 -14.96
C GLY A 89 9.07 -6.15 -14.17
N ALA A 90 8.13 -5.29 -14.57
CA ALA A 90 6.85 -5.13 -13.87
C ALA A 90 5.92 -6.34 -14.00
N GLN A 91 6.02 -7.10 -15.10
CA GLN A 91 5.22 -8.31 -15.33
C GLN A 91 5.64 -9.47 -14.41
N GLU A 92 6.92 -9.56 -14.07
CA GLU A 92 7.48 -10.60 -13.19
C GLU A 92 7.31 -10.27 -11.70
N TRP A 93 6.79 -9.09 -11.37
CA TRP A 93 6.65 -8.67 -9.99
C TRP A 93 5.57 -9.46 -9.27
N ARG A 94 5.96 -10.10 -8.16
CA ARG A 94 5.09 -10.96 -7.33
C ARG A 94 4.74 -10.34 -5.97
N GLY A 95 5.01 -9.05 -5.80
CA GLY A 95 4.82 -8.34 -4.53
C GLY A 95 6.13 -8.13 -3.76
N ARG A 96 6.00 -7.79 -2.48
CA ARG A 96 7.13 -7.59 -1.55
C ARG A 96 6.93 -8.41 -0.29
N LYS A 97 8.03 -8.74 0.39
CA LYS A 97 7.97 -9.33 1.72
C LYS A 97 7.26 -8.37 2.67
N LEU A 98 6.46 -8.94 3.58
CA LEU A 98 5.83 -8.17 4.65
C LEU A 98 6.90 -7.57 5.56
N ASP A 99 6.72 -6.30 5.92
CA ASP A 99 7.64 -5.62 6.82
C ASP A 99 7.60 -6.26 8.22
N ALA A 100 8.78 -6.51 8.79
CA ALA A 100 8.90 -7.18 10.08
C ALA A 100 8.26 -6.37 11.21
N THR A 101 8.42 -5.04 11.19
CA THR A 101 7.83 -4.18 12.23
C THR A 101 6.31 -4.12 12.12
N ALA A 102 5.75 -4.19 10.91
CA ALA A 102 4.32 -4.30 10.70
C ALA A 102 3.78 -5.64 11.21
N PHE A 103 4.51 -6.74 10.96
CA PHE A 103 4.15 -8.07 11.43
C PHE A 103 4.14 -8.16 12.97
N GLU A 104 5.16 -7.63 13.63
CA GLU A 104 5.24 -7.61 15.11
C GLU A 104 4.12 -6.80 15.77
N LYS A 105 3.56 -5.81 15.07
CA LYS A 105 2.46 -4.97 15.56
C LYS A 105 1.08 -5.56 15.31
N MET A 106 0.97 -6.68 14.60
CA MET A 106 -0.33 -7.31 14.34
C MET A 106 -0.93 -7.88 15.63
N SER A 107 -2.25 -7.79 15.75
CA SER A 107 -2.97 -8.46 16.83
C SER A 107 -2.91 -9.98 16.67
N THR A 108 -3.16 -10.71 17.76
CA THR A 108 -3.24 -12.17 17.73
C THR A 108 -4.27 -12.68 16.72
N GLU A 109 -5.41 -11.99 16.59
CA GLU A 109 -6.44 -12.30 15.61
C GLU A 109 -5.95 -12.09 14.16
N GLN A 110 -5.26 -10.98 13.89
CA GLN A 110 -4.68 -10.70 12.58
C GLN A 110 -3.61 -11.72 12.19
N LEU A 111 -2.77 -12.12 13.14
CA LEU A 111 -1.78 -13.19 12.94
C LEU A 111 -2.45 -14.54 12.64
N GLY A 112 -3.54 -14.85 13.35
CA GLY A 112 -4.37 -16.02 13.07
C GLY A 112 -4.95 -15.99 11.65
N GLN A 113 -5.58 -14.89 11.24
CA GLN A 113 -6.13 -14.72 9.89
C GLN A 113 -5.06 -14.85 8.80
N LEU A 114 -3.88 -14.27 9.02
CA LEU A 114 -2.75 -14.37 8.09
C LEU A 114 -2.24 -15.82 7.98
N HIS A 115 -2.23 -16.55 9.09
CA HIS A 115 -1.87 -17.96 9.13
C HIS A 115 -2.88 -18.84 8.38
N GLU A 116 -4.18 -18.61 8.57
CA GLU A 116 -5.23 -19.32 7.82
C GLU A 116 -5.14 -19.04 6.32
N LEU A 117 -4.91 -17.77 5.94
CA LEU A 117 -4.70 -17.41 4.54
C LEU A 117 -3.50 -18.15 3.93
N MET A 118 -2.38 -18.23 4.66
CA MET A 118 -1.18 -18.95 4.23
C MET A 118 -1.48 -20.42 3.96
N HIS A 119 -2.20 -21.10 4.84
CA HIS A 119 -2.54 -22.52 4.67
C HIS A 119 -3.54 -22.74 3.53
N ALA A 120 -4.58 -21.91 3.43
CA ALA A 120 -5.52 -21.96 2.32
C ALA A 120 -4.82 -21.81 0.96
N ALA A 121 -3.82 -20.93 0.88
CA ALA A 121 -3.05 -20.71 -0.35
C ALA A 121 -2.10 -21.87 -0.69
N LYS A 122 -1.55 -22.63 0.28
CA LYS A 122 -0.60 -23.72 0.02
C LYS A 122 -1.15 -24.81 -0.91
N GLY A 123 -2.46 -25.05 -0.91
CA GLY A 123 -3.12 -26.01 -1.80
C GLY A 123 -3.30 -25.50 -3.23
N VAL A 124 -3.23 -24.18 -3.45
CA VAL A 124 -3.38 -23.53 -4.77
C VAL A 124 -2.04 -23.42 -5.51
N TRP A 125 -0.93 -23.30 -4.77
CA TRP A 125 0.42 -23.10 -5.33
C TRP A 125 1.21 -24.40 -5.54
N ARG A 126 0.72 -25.54 -5.05
CA ARG A 126 1.32 -26.84 -5.33
C ARG A 126 0.82 -27.25 -6.72
N ASP A 127 1.74 -27.30 -7.69
CA ASP A 127 1.57 -27.78 -9.08
C ASP A 127 1.70 -26.74 -10.22
N VAL A 128 2.80 -25.97 -10.25
CA VAL A 128 3.38 -25.56 -11.54
C VAL A 128 4.79 -26.16 -11.63
N PRO A 129 4.95 -27.31 -12.33
CA PRO A 129 6.27 -27.83 -12.67
C PRO A 129 7.04 -26.79 -13.49
N PRO A 130 8.33 -26.53 -13.20
CA PRO A 130 9.13 -25.66 -14.03
C PRO A 130 9.44 -26.39 -15.35
N GLY A 131 8.70 -26.08 -16.43
CA GLY A 131 9.04 -26.58 -17.76
C GLY A 131 7.91 -26.81 -18.76
N GLU A 132 6.66 -26.48 -18.46
CA GLU A 132 5.53 -26.74 -19.38
C GLU A 132 4.85 -25.48 -19.93
N ASP A 133 5.65 -24.50 -20.37
CA ASP A 133 5.18 -23.54 -21.38
C ASP A 133 5.67 -24.02 -22.75
N ARG A 134 4.68 -24.29 -23.61
CA ARG A 134 4.76 -25.12 -24.82
C ARG A 134 5.44 -24.44 -26.01
N ALA A 135 5.88 -25.31 -26.92
CA ALA A 135 6.16 -25.06 -28.34
C ALA A 135 5.00 -24.37 -29.08
#